data_AF-A0A3B9BC75-F1
#
_entry.id   AF-A0A3B9BC75-F1
#
_cell.length_a   1.000
_cell.length_b   1.000
_cell.length_c   1.000
_cell.angle_alpha   90.00
_cell.angle_beta   90.00
_cell.angle_gamma   90.00
#
_symmetry.space_group_name_H-M   'P 1'
#
loop_
_entity.id
_entity.type
_entity.pdbx_description
1 polymer ?
#
loop_
_entity_poly.entity_id
_entity_poly.type
_entity_poly.pdbx_seq_one_letter_code
_entity_poly.pdbx_strand_id
1 'polypeptide(L)'
;NYHEYAFGTRHDNNGDIWVVLCLTGSGGADDKSPFRGWCMRVTEEGECIPTGYGIRSPGGIGFNHLGDVFYCDNQGLWNGSSSLKHLKPGGFQGNPTGNKYFDLTDALGPKPPEPVSGSRIEIERKRVPDLIPPPVVLPHGKVGNSPAGIECDETNGKFGPFKNQLFVSEQTHSKVHRVFLEKVNGFYQGAVFPFLEGFGSGNIVARFAPDGSMFTGGTNRGWGSRGKSPFSFQRVNWTGKIPFEVHEMRVKPDGFELTFTQTADEKTLADISSYTMESYTYIYQKGYGSPQVDETIPVISKAIPGKNGKSVILTVDGMVKGNVHELKMPGIRRKGVDQPLLHDVAYYTLNEIPKAN
;
A
#
# COMPACT_ATOMS: atom_id res chain seq x y z
N ASN A 1 -9.05 -11.60 22.92
CA ASN A 1 -9.96 -12.41 22.07
C ASN A 1 -9.22 -13.00 20.87
N TYR A 2 -9.83 -13.93 20.12
CA TYR A 2 -9.39 -14.28 18.77
C TYR A 2 -9.31 -12.98 17.94
N HIS A 3 -8.20 -12.76 17.21
CA HIS A 3 -7.93 -11.53 16.43
C HIS A 3 -7.95 -10.22 17.24
N GLU A 4 -6.96 -10.02 18.10
CA GLU A 4 -6.79 -8.79 18.89
C GLU A 4 -5.30 -8.43 19.02
N TYR A 5 -4.64 -8.37 17.87
CA TYR A 5 -3.18 -8.19 17.78
C TYR A 5 -2.76 -6.74 18.05
N ALA A 6 -1.51 -6.59 18.49
CA ALA A 6 -0.79 -5.33 18.51
C ALA A 6 0.46 -5.48 17.64
N PHE A 7 0.65 -4.58 16.67
CA PHE A 7 1.85 -4.55 15.84
C PHE A 7 2.63 -3.28 16.13
N GLY A 8 3.90 -3.44 16.51
CA GLY A 8 4.81 -2.36 16.85
C GLY A 8 5.85 -2.12 15.76
N THR A 9 6.29 -0.87 15.62
CA THR A 9 7.47 -0.51 14.81
C THR A 9 8.77 -0.82 15.55
N ARG A 10 9.89 -0.64 14.84
CA ARG A 10 11.17 -0.27 15.47
C ARG A 10 11.03 1.14 16.09
N HIS A 11 12.00 1.56 16.89
CA HIS A 11 12.09 2.96 17.30
C HIS A 11 12.13 3.87 16.08
N ASP A 12 11.37 4.95 16.12
CA ASP A 12 11.48 6.05 15.16
C ASP A 12 12.69 6.95 15.49
N ASN A 13 12.85 8.05 14.75
CA ASN A 13 13.96 8.97 14.94
C ASN A 13 13.94 9.70 16.30
N ASN A 14 12.81 9.72 16.99
CA ASN A 14 12.68 10.30 18.34
C ASN A 14 12.88 9.25 19.44
N GLY A 15 13.06 7.98 19.08
CA GLY A 15 13.10 6.88 20.04
C GLY A 15 11.73 6.30 20.36
N ASP A 16 10.65 6.72 19.69
CA ASP A 16 9.30 6.26 20.00
C ASP A 16 8.94 4.97 19.24
N ILE A 17 8.10 4.13 19.83
CA ILE A 17 7.49 2.97 19.16
C ILE A 17 6.04 3.28 18.80
N TRP A 18 5.66 3.04 17.55
CA TRP A 18 4.28 3.15 17.09
C TRP A 18 3.61 1.78 17.13
N VAL A 19 2.45 1.71 17.77
CA VAL A 19 1.69 0.48 17.97
C VAL A 19 0.29 0.65 17.39
N VAL A 20 -0.06 -0.17 16.41
CA VAL A 20 -1.44 -0.26 15.90
C VAL A 20 -2.19 -1.37 16.61
N LEU A 21 -3.33 -1.03 17.20
CA LEU A 21 -4.17 -1.92 17.99
C LEU A 21 -5.34 -2.40 17.14
N CYS A 22 -5.35 -3.70 16.81
CA CYS A 22 -6.45 -4.34 16.10
C CYS A 22 -7.77 -4.18 16.86
N LEU A 23 -8.88 -4.03 16.13
CA LEU A 23 -10.21 -4.20 16.69
C LEU A 23 -10.34 -5.60 17.31
N THR A 24 -11.07 -5.70 18.42
CA THR A 24 -11.42 -6.98 19.05
C THR A 24 -12.17 -7.85 18.04
N GLY A 25 -11.64 -9.02 17.69
CA GLY A 25 -12.25 -9.89 16.68
C GLY A 25 -12.27 -9.27 15.27
N SER A 26 -11.41 -8.28 14.99
CA SER A 26 -11.42 -7.50 13.74
C SER A 26 -12.73 -6.75 13.43
N GLY A 27 -13.59 -6.54 14.42
CA GLY A 27 -14.88 -5.85 14.20
C GLY A 27 -15.53 -5.20 15.43
N GLY A 28 -15.05 -5.47 16.65
CA GLY A 28 -15.52 -4.86 17.88
C GLY A 28 -14.44 -4.03 18.60
N ALA A 29 -14.83 -3.35 19.67
CA ALA A 29 -13.95 -2.60 20.55
C ALA A 29 -14.37 -2.90 22.00
N ASP A 30 -13.71 -3.85 22.65
CA ASP A 30 -14.06 -4.32 24.00
C ASP A 30 -13.49 -3.36 25.08
N ASP A 31 -14.31 -2.96 26.05
CA ASP A 31 -13.88 -2.04 27.13
C ASP A 31 -12.90 -2.70 28.12
N LYS A 32 -12.76 -4.03 28.11
CA LYS A 32 -11.70 -4.73 28.84
C LYS A 32 -10.29 -4.42 28.31
N SER A 33 -10.19 -3.91 27.08
CA SER A 33 -8.93 -3.48 26.48
C SER A 33 -9.17 -2.19 25.69
N PRO A 34 -9.17 -1.03 26.37
CA PRO A 34 -9.42 0.26 25.72
C PRO A 34 -8.47 0.55 24.54
N PHE A 35 -8.88 1.50 23.68
CA PHE A 35 -8.13 1.93 22.49
C PHE A 35 -7.98 0.89 21.37
N ARG A 36 -8.79 -0.18 21.34
CA ARG A 36 -8.86 -1.03 20.13
C ARG A 36 -9.33 -0.23 18.92
N GLY A 37 -8.65 -0.41 17.79
CA GLY A 37 -8.83 0.41 16.58
C GLY A 37 -8.06 1.74 16.61
N TRP A 38 -7.13 1.92 17.53
CA TRP A 38 -6.28 3.12 17.63
C TRP A 38 -4.81 2.80 17.39
N CYS A 39 -4.05 3.85 17.11
CA CYS A 39 -2.61 3.85 17.18
C CYS A 39 -2.15 4.58 18.44
N MET A 40 -1.22 3.94 19.15
CA MET A 40 -0.49 4.49 20.29
C MET A 40 0.95 4.74 19.89
N ARG A 41 1.54 5.84 20.36
CA ARG A 41 2.98 6.05 20.34
C ARG A 41 3.51 5.89 21.76
N VAL A 42 4.53 5.06 21.93
CA VAL A 42 5.12 4.74 23.23
C VAL A 42 6.51 5.37 23.28
N THR A 43 6.74 6.29 24.22
CA THR A 43 8.04 6.97 24.37
C THR A 43 9.07 6.06 25.04
N GLU A 44 10.35 6.48 25.05
CA GLU A 44 11.42 5.75 25.75
C GLU A 44 11.13 5.59 27.26
N GLU A 45 10.47 6.57 27.86
CA GLU A 45 10.02 6.56 29.26
C GLU A 45 8.79 5.67 29.50
N GLY A 46 8.18 5.13 28.43
CA GLY A 46 7.01 4.26 28.48
C GLY A 46 5.67 5.00 28.49
N GLU A 47 5.62 6.29 28.17
CA GLU A 47 4.37 7.04 28.05
C GLU A 47 3.61 6.58 26.79
N CYS A 48 2.34 6.19 26.96
CA CYS A 48 1.47 5.78 25.84
C CYS A 48 0.58 6.94 25.38
N ILE A 49 0.85 7.48 24.20
CA ILE A 49 0.17 8.65 23.63
C ILE A 49 -0.77 8.22 22.49
N PRO A 50 -2.10 8.40 22.61
CA PRO A 50 -3.02 8.22 21.48
C PRO A 50 -2.63 9.12 20.31
N THR A 51 -2.35 8.55 19.15
CA THR A 51 -1.75 9.28 18.02
C THR A 51 -2.60 9.24 16.76
N GLY A 52 -3.42 8.20 16.57
CA GLY A 52 -4.35 8.08 15.45
C GLY A 52 -5.43 7.06 15.74
N TYR A 53 -6.47 7.01 14.92
CA TYR A 53 -7.64 6.17 15.19
C TYR A 53 -8.30 5.67 13.91
N GLY A 54 -9.20 4.72 14.03
CA GLY A 54 -9.97 4.17 12.91
C GLY A 54 -9.33 2.99 12.20
N ILE A 55 -8.45 2.28 12.89
CA ILE A 55 -7.80 1.05 12.41
C ILE A 55 -8.76 -0.12 12.57
N ARG A 56 -8.76 -1.06 11.60
CA ARG A 56 -9.56 -2.28 11.69
C ARG A 56 -8.71 -3.49 12.11
N SER A 57 -7.99 -4.07 11.16
CA SER A 57 -7.30 -5.36 11.30
C SER A 57 -5.93 -5.24 10.63
N PRO A 58 -4.96 -4.62 11.34
CA PRO A 58 -3.63 -4.42 10.80
C PRO A 58 -2.94 -5.78 10.57
N GLY A 59 -2.18 -5.90 9.48
CA GLY A 59 -1.30 -7.04 9.21
C GLY A 59 0.18 -6.77 9.50
N GLY A 60 0.54 -5.49 9.63
CA GLY A 60 1.92 -5.06 9.88
C GLY A 60 2.05 -3.55 9.81
N ILE A 61 3.17 -3.04 10.32
CA ILE A 61 3.50 -1.61 10.40
C ILE A 61 4.99 -1.41 10.07
N GLY A 62 5.33 -0.26 9.50
CA GLY A 62 6.69 0.11 9.16
C GLY A 62 6.82 1.57 8.76
N PHE A 63 8.04 1.97 8.40
CA PHE A 63 8.37 3.33 7.98
C PHE A 63 8.70 3.38 6.49
N ASN A 64 8.55 4.54 5.87
CA ASN A 64 9.26 4.85 4.63
C ASN A 64 10.65 5.45 4.94
N HIS A 65 11.42 5.72 3.88
CA HIS A 65 12.77 6.31 3.96
C HIS A 65 12.81 7.74 4.53
N LEU A 66 11.65 8.37 4.77
CA LEU A 66 11.54 9.70 5.40
C LEU A 66 11.18 9.61 6.89
N GLY A 67 10.94 8.40 7.41
CA GLY A 67 10.46 8.17 8.78
C GLY A 67 8.95 8.31 8.95
N ASP A 68 8.18 8.51 7.86
CA ASP A 68 6.72 8.52 7.94
C ASP A 68 6.19 7.09 8.13
N VAL A 69 5.12 6.96 8.93
CA VAL A 69 4.60 5.67 9.38
C VAL A 69 3.49 5.16 8.48
N PHE A 70 3.55 3.89 8.12
CA PHE A 70 2.54 3.20 7.32
C PHE A 70 2.18 1.86 7.95
N TYR A 71 0.94 1.42 7.73
CA TYR A 71 0.50 0.10 8.14
C TYR A 71 -0.37 -0.55 7.06
N CYS A 72 -0.39 -1.87 7.01
CA CYS A 72 -1.29 -2.62 6.14
C CYS A 72 -2.57 -2.94 6.90
N ASP A 73 -3.73 -2.60 6.34
CA ASP A 73 -5.06 -2.89 6.92
C ASP A 73 -5.78 -3.89 6.03
N ASN A 74 -6.24 -5.00 6.61
CA ASN A 74 -6.86 -6.08 5.85
C ASN A 74 -8.33 -5.78 5.55
N GLN A 75 -8.81 -6.24 4.40
CA GLN A 75 -10.18 -6.09 3.93
C GLN A 75 -11.21 -6.54 4.98
N GLY A 76 -12.28 -5.75 5.15
CA GLY A 76 -13.42 -6.07 6.01
C GLY A 76 -14.29 -4.85 6.30
N LEU A 77 -14.80 -4.72 7.52
CA LEU A 77 -15.66 -3.59 7.92
C LEU A 77 -14.97 -2.26 7.66
N TRP A 78 -15.61 -1.37 6.90
CA TRP A 78 -15.10 -0.05 6.54
C TRP A 78 -13.78 -0.05 5.76
N ASN A 79 -13.36 -1.21 5.25
CA ASN A 79 -12.14 -1.39 4.48
C ASN A 79 -12.44 -2.28 3.27
N GLY A 80 -12.91 -1.66 2.17
CA GLY A 80 -13.48 -2.37 1.02
C GLY A 80 -12.51 -3.33 0.32
N SER A 81 -11.24 -2.95 0.24
CA SER A 81 -10.11 -3.83 -0.08
C SER A 81 -9.01 -3.63 0.94
N SER A 82 -8.07 -4.57 1.01
CA SER A 82 -6.85 -4.38 1.82
C SER A 82 -6.06 -3.18 1.28
N SER A 83 -5.32 -2.48 2.14
CA SER A 83 -4.58 -1.28 1.74
C SER A 83 -3.35 -1.06 2.59
N LEU A 84 -2.35 -0.39 2.02
CA LEU A 84 -1.31 0.32 2.75
C LEU A 84 -1.88 1.69 3.12
N LYS A 85 -1.84 2.05 4.41
CA LYS A 85 -2.40 3.28 4.97
C LYS A 85 -1.31 4.12 5.62
N HIS A 86 -1.36 5.43 5.39
CA HIS A 86 -0.47 6.40 6.01
C HIS A 86 -1.00 6.80 7.38
N LEU A 87 -0.22 6.55 8.42
CA LEU A 87 -0.59 6.81 9.79
C LEU A 87 -0.14 8.21 10.21
N LYS A 88 -0.87 9.21 9.72
CA LYS A 88 -0.66 10.61 10.09
C LYS A 88 -1.15 10.85 11.53
N PRO A 89 -0.39 11.51 12.42
CA PRO A 89 -0.90 12.00 13.70
C PRO A 89 -2.23 12.75 13.56
N GLY A 90 -3.19 12.43 14.43
CA GLY A 90 -4.56 12.96 14.39
C GLY A 90 -5.44 12.39 13.27
N GLY A 91 -4.92 11.53 12.40
CA GLY A 91 -5.65 11.01 11.24
C GLY A 91 -6.60 9.86 11.58
N PHE A 92 -7.78 9.91 10.96
CA PHE A 92 -8.76 8.82 10.93
C PHE A 92 -8.47 7.86 9.77
N GLN A 93 -8.30 6.58 10.08
CA GLN A 93 -7.97 5.53 9.12
C GLN A 93 -9.19 4.80 8.52
N GLY A 94 -10.40 5.25 8.87
CA GLY A 94 -11.64 4.90 8.20
C GLY A 94 -12.61 3.99 8.95
N ASN A 95 -12.22 3.28 10.00
CA ASN A 95 -13.16 2.42 10.73
C ASN A 95 -13.69 3.09 12.02
N PRO A 96 -14.98 3.46 12.11
CA PRO A 96 -15.51 4.19 13.25
C PRO A 96 -15.70 3.38 14.54
N THR A 97 -15.55 2.05 14.52
CA THR A 97 -15.87 1.19 15.67
C THR A 97 -15.11 1.60 16.94
N GLY A 98 -13.84 2.00 16.80
CA GLY A 98 -13.00 2.41 17.92
C GLY A 98 -13.27 3.84 18.42
N ASN A 99 -14.08 4.64 17.72
CA ASN A 99 -14.24 6.08 18.01
C ASN A 99 -14.95 6.36 19.34
N LYS A 100 -15.43 5.34 20.06
CA LYS A 100 -15.94 5.51 21.42
C LYS A 100 -14.85 5.88 22.44
N TYR A 101 -13.58 5.56 22.17
CA TYR A 101 -12.49 5.85 23.12
C TYR A 101 -12.03 7.30 23.13
N PHE A 102 -12.65 8.18 22.33
CA PHE A 102 -12.51 9.63 22.53
C PHE A 102 -12.99 10.07 23.92
N ASP A 103 -13.91 9.32 24.55
CA ASP A 103 -14.36 9.59 25.93
C ASP A 103 -13.25 9.36 26.97
N LEU A 104 -12.11 8.77 26.58
CA LEU A 104 -10.97 8.45 27.46
C LEU A 104 -9.74 9.33 27.24
N THR A 105 -9.77 10.27 26.28
CA THR A 105 -8.62 11.10 25.96
C THR A 105 -9.00 12.39 25.25
N ASP A 106 -8.29 13.48 25.58
CA ASP A 106 -8.38 14.76 24.87
C ASP A 106 -7.23 14.97 23.86
N ALA A 107 -6.34 13.97 23.68
CA ALA A 107 -5.09 14.12 22.92
C ALA A 107 -5.28 14.46 21.44
N LEU A 108 -6.42 14.07 20.86
CA LEU A 108 -6.72 14.26 19.42
C LEU A 108 -7.85 15.28 19.18
N GLY A 109 -8.25 16.01 20.22
CA GLY A 109 -9.37 16.95 20.13
C GLY A 109 -10.74 16.26 20.07
N PRO A 110 -11.77 16.95 19.54
CA PRO A 110 -13.14 16.43 19.58
C PRO A 110 -13.32 15.21 18.67
N LYS A 111 -14.21 14.31 19.08
CA LYS A 111 -14.61 13.16 18.27
C LYS A 111 -15.15 13.62 16.89
N PRO A 112 -14.63 13.09 15.77
CA PRO A 112 -15.08 13.48 14.43
C PRO A 112 -16.47 12.94 14.11
N PRO A 113 -17.13 13.48 13.06
CA PRO A 113 -18.36 12.89 12.53
C PRO A 113 -18.11 11.49 11.97
N GLU A 114 -19.07 10.58 12.21
CA GLU A 114 -18.97 9.21 11.69
C GLU A 114 -19.25 9.16 10.19
N PRO A 115 -18.55 8.30 9.43
CA PRO A 115 -18.74 8.11 7.99
C PRO A 115 -20.12 7.53 7.64
N VAL A 116 -20.64 7.84 6.45
CA VAL A 116 -21.87 7.23 5.94
C VAL A 116 -21.55 5.90 5.27
N SER A 117 -22.22 4.83 5.69
CA SER A 117 -22.07 3.51 5.07
C SER A 117 -22.68 3.49 3.66
N GLY A 118 -21.99 2.85 2.72
CA GLY A 118 -22.43 2.76 1.32
C GLY A 118 -21.89 3.90 0.44
N SER A 119 -20.99 4.73 0.98
CA SER A 119 -20.37 5.87 0.30
C SER A 119 -19.03 5.48 -0.32
N ARG A 120 -18.22 6.47 -0.73
CA ARG A 120 -16.85 6.33 -1.26
C ARG A 120 -15.90 7.16 -0.39
N ILE A 121 -14.65 6.72 -0.24
CA ILE A 121 -13.64 7.45 0.55
C ILE A 121 -13.49 8.90 0.06
N GLU A 122 -13.46 9.13 -1.26
CA GLU A 122 -13.33 10.47 -1.84
C GLU A 122 -14.54 11.39 -1.55
N ILE A 123 -15.72 10.81 -1.33
CA ILE A 123 -16.91 11.55 -0.89
C ILE A 123 -16.80 11.84 0.60
N GLU A 124 -16.54 10.83 1.42
CA GLU A 124 -16.55 10.96 2.89
C GLU A 124 -15.43 11.85 3.42
N ARG A 125 -14.25 11.88 2.79
CA ARG A 125 -13.14 12.73 3.24
C ARG A 125 -13.41 14.23 3.12
N LYS A 126 -14.45 14.64 2.39
CA LYS A 126 -14.92 16.03 2.35
C LYS A 126 -15.77 16.40 3.57
N ARG A 127 -16.37 15.40 4.23
CA ARG A 127 -17.26 15.56 5.40
C ARG A 127 -16.56 15.19 6.71
N VAL A 128 -15.61 14.26 6.66
CA VAL A 128 -14.78 13.80 7.77
C VAL A 128 -13.35 14.29 7.53
N PRO A 129 -12.96 15.47 8.03
CA PRO A 129 -11.72 16.14 7.64
C PRO A 129 -10.46 15.35 8.03
N ASP A 130 -10.54 14.56 9.10
CA ASP A 130 -9.43 13.73 9.58
C ASP A 130 -9.27 12.44 8.77
N LEU A 131 -10.24 12.08 7.90
CA LEU A 131 -10.18 10.86 7.09
C LEU A 131 -9.01 10.93 6.11
N ILE A 132 -8.02 10.07 6.34
CA ILE A 132 -6.86 9.93 5.47
C ILE A 132 -7.18 8.86 4.42
N PRO A 133 -7.25 9.20 3.12
CA PRO A 133 -7.45 8.19 2.09
C PRO A 133 -6.23 7.26 2.03
N PRO A 134 -6.42 5.95 1.75
CA PRO A 134 -5.31 5.03 1.63
C PRO A 134 -4.40 5.44 0.46
N PRO A 135 -3.08 5.58 0.65
CA PRO A 135 -2.14 5.87 -0.42
C PRO A 135 -2.06 4.75 -1.46
N VAL A 136 -2.23 3.49 -1.05
CA VAL A 136 -2.23 2.34 -1.95
C VAL A 136 -3.29 1.34 -1.51
N VAL A 137 -4.36 1.24 -2.30
CA VAL A 137 -5.29 0.12 -2.23
C VAL A 137 -4.63 -1.09 -2.91
N LEU A 138 -4.74 -2.24 -2.27
CA LEU A 138 -4.21 -3.52 -2.73
C LEU A 138 -5.40 -4.33 -3.26
N PRO A 139 -5.61 -4.43 -4.59
CA PRO A 139 -6.81 -5.07 -5.14
C PRO A 139 -6.95 -6.54 -4.75
N HIS A 140 -8.01 -6.84 -4.00
CA HIS A 140 -8.29 -8.16 -3.47
C HIS A 140 -8.30 -9.24 -4.57
N GLY A 141 -7.66 -10.38 -4.32
CA GLY A 141 -7.54 -11.48 -5.28
C GLY A 141 -6.53 -11.25 -6.41
N LYS A 142 -6.23 -10.00 -6.79
CA LYS A 142 -5.21 -9.68 -7.81
C LYS A 142 -3.82 -9.59 -7.20
N VAL A 143 -3.66 -8.80 -6.14
CA VAL A 143 -2.37 -8.62 -5.43
C VAL A 143 -2.32 -9.36 -4.08
N GLY A 144 -3.19 -10.34 -3.88
CA GLY A 144 -3.35 -11.03 -2.60
C GLY A 144 -4.51 -10.51 -1.78
N ASN A 145 -4.66 -11.06 -0.58
CA ASN A 145 -5.83 -10.85 0.26
C ASN A 145 -5.45 -10.34 1.66
N SER A 146 -4.27 -10.71 2.15
CA SER A 146 -3.83 -10.39 3.51
C SER A 146 -2.40 -9.83 3.49
N PRO A 147 -2.25 -8.54 3.15
CA PRO A 147 -0.97 -7.85 3.26
C PRO A 147 -0.60 -7.69 4.73
N ALA A 148 0.69 -7.80 5.02
CA ALA A 148 1.22 -7.90 6.37
C ALA A 148 2.37 -6.89 6.61
N GLY A 149 3.55 -7.38 6.97
CA GLY A 149 4.73 -6.57 7.27
C GLY A 149 5.20 -5.70 6.11
N ILE A 150 5.69 -4.53 6.48
CA ILE A 150 6.25 -3.49 5.60
C ILE A 150 7.74 -3.36 5.90
N GLU A 151 8.55 -3.25 4.85
CA GLU A 151 9.97 -2.91 4.93
C GLU A 151 10.33 -1.88 3.86
N CYS A 152 11.17 -0.89 4.18
CA CYS A 152 11.67 0.08 3.21
C CYS A 152 13.05 -0.33 2.68
N ASP A 153 13.30 -0.17 1.38
CA ASP A 153 14.63 -0.39 0.82
C ASP A 153 15.59 0.75 1.20
N GLU A 154 16.23 0.60 2.34
CA GLU A 154 17.32 1.47 2.79
C GLU A 154 18.70 0.84 2.55
N THR A 155 18.74 -0.23 1.74
CA THR A 155 19.96 -1.03 1.51
C THR A 155 20.98 -0.32 0.62
N ASN A 156 20.64 0.85 0.08
CA ASN A 156 21.48 1.65 -0.81
C ASN A 156 21.99 0.87 -2.03
N GLY A 157 21.09 0.09 -2.66
CA GLY A 157 21.39 -0.65 -3.89
C GLY A 157 21.88 -2.08 -3.67
N LYS A 158 22.07 -2.52 -2.42
CA LYS A 158 22.42 -3.92 -2.12
C LYS A 158 21.25 -4.89 -2.37
N PHE A 159 20.03 -4.38 -2.47
CA PHE A 159 18.84 -5.14 -2.86
C PHE A 159 18.25 -4.70 -4.22
N GLY A 160 19.12 -4.29 -5.13
CA GLY A 160 18.71 -3.92 -6.49
C GLY A 160 18.32 -2.47 -6.66
N PRO A 161 17.61 -2.12 -7.75
CA PRO A 161 17.41 -0.74 -8.15
C PRO A 161 16.26 -0.04 -7.42
N PHE A 162 15.70 -0.60 -6.36
CA PHE A 162 14.42 -0.15 -5.77
C PHE A 162 14.58 0.65 -4.47
N LYS A 163 15.73 1.30 -4.32
CA LYS A 163 16.03 2.17 -3.18
C LYS A 163 14.83 3.09 -2.87
N ASN A 164 14.52 3.24 -1.58
CA ASN A 164 13.45 4.05 -1.02
C ASN A 164 12.01 3.56 -1.29
N GLN A 165 11.82 2.49 -2.06
CA GLN A 165 10.51 1.87 -2.24
C GLN A 165 10.17 0.96 -1.05
N LEU A 166 8.88 0.69 -0.87
CA LEU A 166 8.41 -0.22 0.16
C LEU A 166 8.22 -1.63 -0.39
N PHE A 167 8.48 -2.62 0.46
CA PHE A 167 8.15 -4.02 0.25
C PHE A 167 7.05 -4.42 1.23
N VAL A 168 5.97 -4.96 0.69
CA VAL A 168 4.81 -5.42 1.48
C VAL A 168 4.74 -6.93 1.38
N SER A 169 4.97 -7.60 2.50
CA SER A 169 4.75 -9.05 2.60
C SER A 169 3.25 -9.36 2.51
N GLU A 170 2.92 -10.50 1.90
CA GLU A 170 1.53 -10.91 1.70
C GLU A 170 1.36 -12.40 2.04
N GLN A 171 0.35 -12.65 2.87
CA GLN A 171 0.13 -13.94 3.51
C GLN A 171 -0.57 -14.92 2.58
N THR A 172 -1.68 -14.56 1.95
CA THR A 172 -2.55 -15.54 1.29
C THR A 172 -1.91 -16.10 0.01
N HIS A 173 -1.25 -15.26 -0.77
CA HIS A 173 -0.54 -15.63 -1.99
C HIS A 173 0.94 -15.97 -1.76
N SER A 174 1.46 -15.85 -0.55
CA SER A 174 2.87 -16.13 -0.24
C SER A 174 3.79 -15.31 -1.15
N LYS A 175 3.60 -13.98 -1.11
CA LYS A 175 4.31 -13.03 -1.98
C LYS A 175 4.98 -11.92 -1.18
N VAL A 176 5.82 -11.17 -1.87
CA VAL A 176 6.22 -9.82 -1.48
C VAL A 176 5.91 -8.92 -2.67
N HIS A 177 5.23 -7.80 -2.41
CA HIS A 177 4.92 -6.77 -3.39
C HIS A 177 5.86 -5.59 -3.24
N ARG A 178 6.08 -4.86 -4.33
CA ARG A 178 6.81 -3.59 -4.31
C ARG A 178 5.81 -2.44 -4.39
N VAL A 179 6.07 -1.38 -3.63
CA VAL A 179 5.22 -0.19 -3.59
C VAL A 179 6.08 1.04 -3.79
N PHE A 180 5.72 1.80 -4.83
CA PHE A 180 6.21 3.15 -5.03
C PHE A 180 5.23 4.14 -4.40
N LEU A 181 5.74 5.16 -3.71
CA LEU A 181 4.97 6.24 -3.11
C LEU A 181 5.44 7.60 -3.59
N GLU A 182 4.50 8.52 -3.75
CA GLU A 182 4.73 9.94 -3.91
C GLU A 182 3.77 10.76 -3.04
N LYS A 183 4.06 12.05 -2.88
CA LYS A 183 3.23 12.98 -2.12
C LYS A 183 2.73 14.09 -3.04
N VAL A 184 1.41 14.21 -3.17
CA VAL A 184 0.74 15.20 -4.04
C VAL A 184 -0.28 15.95 -3.20
N ASN A 185 -0.23 17.29 -3.22
CA ASN A 185 -1.10 18.16 -2.42
C ASN A 185 -1.17 17.77 -0.93
N GLY A 186 -0.07 17.27 -0.37
CA GLY A 186 0.03 16.86 1.04
C GLY A 186 -0.42 15.42 1.35
N PHE A 187 -0.99 14.69 0.38
CA PHE A 187 -1.43 13.30 0.54
C PHE A 187 -0.45 12.33 -0.09
N TYR A 188 -0.19 11.21 0.59
CA TYR A 188 0.50 10.09 -0.02
C TYR A 188 -0.42 9.35 -0.99
N GLN A 189 0.17 8.89 -2.09
CA GLN A 189 -0.46 8.02 -3.07
C GLN A 189 0.61 7.23 -3.83
N GLY A 190 0.24 6.21 -4.59
CA GLY A 190 1.22 5.47 -5.37
C GLY A 190 0.71 4.18 -5.97
N ALA A 191 1.67 3.37 -6.45
CA ALA A 191 1.41 2.11 -7.13
C ALA A 191 1.98 0.91 -6.39
N VAL A 192 1.19 -0.17 -6.35
CA VAL A 192 1.70 -1.50 -6.05
C VAL A 192 2.04 -2.25 -7.35
N PHE A 193 3.16 -2.97 -7.31
CA PHE A 193 3.65 -3.85 -8.37
C PHE A 193 3.81 -5.28 -7.81
N PRO A 194 3.47 -6.33 -8.57
CA PRO A 194 3.95 -7.67 -8.29
C PRO A 194 5.49 -7.69 -8.22
N PHE A 195 6.08 -8.55 -7.38
CA PHE A 195 7.54 -8.59 -7.23
C PHE A 195 8.11 -9.99 -6.98
N LEU A 196 7.95 -10.57 -5.78
CA LEU A 196 8.49 -11.90 -5.47
C LEU A 196 7.37 -12.87 -5.10
N GLU A 197 7.53 -14.12 -5.55
CA GLU A 197 6.62 -15.22 -5.26
C GLU A 197 7.40 -16.53 -5.03
N GLY A 198 6.69 -17.61 -4.70
CA GLY A 198 7.28 -18.93 -4.47
C GLY A 198 7.76 -19.16 -3.04
N PHE A 199 7.28 -18.37 -2.08
CA PHE A 199 7.60 -18.57 -0.66
C PHE A 199 6.89 -19.81 -0.08
N GLY A 200 7.52 -20.45 0.90
CA GLY A 200 7.09 -21.72 1.48
C GLY A 200 5.81 -21.63 2.32
N SER A 201 5.48 -20.46 2.87
CA SER A 201 4.25 -20.18 3.62
C SER A 201 3.75 -18.77 3.34
N GLY A 202 2.64 -18.36 3.96
CA GLY A 202 2.16 -16.99 3.88
C GLY A 202 3.06 -16.02 4.63
N ASN A 203 3.64 -15.06 3.91
CA ASN A 203 4.61 -14.11 4.47
C ASN A 203 3.90 -13.13 5.42
N ILE A 204 4.47 -12.94 6.61
CA ILE A 204 3.95 -12.02 7.64
C ILE A 204 4.90 -10.86 7.87
N VAL A 205 6.21 -11.08 7.77
CA VAL A 205 7.24 -10.07 8.01
C VAL A 205 8.22 -10.04 6.84
N ALA A 206 8.76 -8.87 6.54
CA ALA A 206 9.92 -8.69 5.68
C ALA A 206 10.92 -7.80 6.42
N ARG A 207 12.21 -8.13 6.40
CA ARG A 207 13.25 -7.35 7.10
C ARG A 207 14.56 -7.40 6.31
N PHE A 208 15.22 -6.26 6.14
CA PHE A 208 16.58 -6.24 5.60
C PHE A 208 17.61 -6.55 6.68
N ALA A 209 18.60 -7.36 6.32
CA ALA A 209 19.82 -7.56 7.08
C ALA A 209 20.90 -6.53 6.67
N PRO A 210 21.94 -6.31 7.50
CA PRO A 210 23.02 -5.36 7.18
C PRO A 210 23.78 -5.65 5.88
N ASP A 211 23.79 -6.91 5.43
CA ASP A 211 24.38 -7.33 4.16
C ASP A 211 23.50 -6.99 2.93
N GLY A 212 22.30 -6.47 3.15
CA GLY A 212 21.32 -6.12 2.12
C GLY A 212 20.40 -7.26 1.70
N SER A 213 20.55 -8.47 2.26
CA SER A 213 19.58 -9.55 2.03
C SER A 213 18.27 -9.29 2.77
N MET A 214 17.15 -9.75 2.21
CA MET A 214 15.84 -9.65 2.86
C MET A 214 15.48 -10.99 3.48
N PHE A 215 15.07 -10.99 4.75
CA PHE A 215 14.46 -12.13 5.41
C PHE A 215 12.94 -11.98 5.44
N THR A 216 12.23 -13.07 5.16
CA THR A 216 10.79 -13.17 5.38
C THR A 216 10.47 -14.39 6.24
N GLY A 217 9.53 -14.20 7.15
CA GLY A 217 8.97 -15.24 8.00
C GLY A 217 7.49 -15.39 7.70
N GLY A 218 7.00 -16.62 7.67
CA GLY A 218 5.63 -16.89 7.29
C GLY A 218 5.00 -18.08 7.99
N THR A 219 3.67 -18.13 7.93
CA THR A 219 2.87 -19.23 8.44
C THR A 219 1.72 -19.57 7.50
N ASN A 220 1.40 -20.87 7.45
CA ASN A 220 0.21 -21.40 6.81
C ASN A 220 -0.78 -21.97 7.88
N ARG A 221 -0.53 -21.70 9.17
CA ARG A 221 -1.43 -22.09 10.25
C ARG A 221 -2.56 -21.08 10.38
N GLY A 222 -3.80 -21.58 10.49
CA GLY A 222 -4.98 -20.73 10.55
C GLY A 222 -5.45 -20.32 9.17
N TRP A 223 -5.10 -19.12 8.73
CA TRP A 223 -5.46 -18.61 7.41
C TRP A 223 -4.55 -19.26 6.37
N GLY A 224 -5.12 -20.09 5.50
CA GLY A 224 -4.35 -20.82 4.50
C GLY A 224 -3.60 -19.89 3.53
N SER A 225 -2.49 -20.38 2.99
CA SER A 225 -1.65 -19.69 2.01
C SER A 225 -1.36 -20.55 0.77
N ARG A 226 -0.85 -19.94 -0.29
CA ARG A 226 -0.34 -20.64 -1.48
C ARG A 226 0.85 -21.53 -1.13
N GLY A 227 1.83 -20.99 -0.41
CA GLY A 227 2.89 -21.77 0.21
C GLY A 227 2.28 -22.75 1.22
N LYS A 228 2.67 -24.03 1.14
CA LYS A 228 2.03 -25.13 1.88
C LYS A 228 2.75 -25.50 3.17
N SER A 229 3.99 -25.09 3.37
CA SER A 229 4.72 -25.36 4.60
C SER A 229 4.01 -24.69 5.78
N PRO A 230 3.88 -25.36 6.94
CA PRO A 230 3.18 -24.82 8.11
C PRO A 230 3.83 -23.52 8.63
N PHE A 231 5.14 -23.40 8.45
CA PHE A 231 5.94 -22.21 8.73
C PHE A 231 7.11 -22.15 7.75
N SER A 232 7.66 -20.95 7.56
CA SER A 232 8.87 -20.73 6.78
C SER A 232 9.67 -19.57 7.35
N PHE A 233 10.99 -19.66 7.21
CA PHE A 233 11.94 -18.57 7.41
C PHE A 233 12.90 -18.61 6.22
N GLN A 234 12.81 -17.60 5.35
CA GLN A 234 13.50 -17.60 4.07
C GLN A 234 14.30 -16.32 3.89
N ARG A 235 15.48 -16.47 3.30
CA ARG A 235 16.37 -15.39 2.91
C ARG A 235 16.28 -15.19 1.40
N VAL A 236 16.05 -13.96 0.97
CA VAL A 236 16.09 -13.50 -0.41
C VAL A 236 17.41 -12.78 -0.63
N ASN A 237 18.18 -13.26 -1.61
CA ASN A 237 19.44 -12.65 -2.01
C ASN A 237 19.28 -11.95 -3.37
N TRP A 238 19.80 -10.73 -3.46
CA TRP A 238 19.94 -10.06 -4.74
C TRP A 238 20.89 -10.85 -5.65
N THR A 239 20.49 -11.12 -6.89
CA THR A 239 21.27 -11.93 -7.84
C THR A 239 22.40 -11.16 -8.52
N GLY A 240 22.47 -9.83 -8.33
CA GLY A 240 23.34 -8.94 -9.09
C GLY A 240 22.76 -8.51 -10.45
N LYS A 241 21.65 -9.12 -10.91
CA LYS A 241 21.07 -8.86 -12.22
C LYS A 241 19.87 -7.92 -12.11
N ILE A 242 19.95 -6.79 -12.79
CA ILE A 242 18.85 -5.82 -12.85
C ILE A 242 17.71 -6.42 -13.70
N PRO A 243 16.49 -6.59 -13.16
CA PRO A 243 15.34 -7.03 -13.94
C PRO A 243 14.86 -5.90 -14.85
N PHE A 244 14.14 -6.19 -15.93
CA PHE A 244 13.47 -5.15 -16.73
C PHE A 244 12.06 -4.96 -16.18
N GLU A 245 11.85 -3.83 -15.48
CA GLU A 245 10.59 -3.51 -14.79
C GLU A 245 10.28 -2.02 -14.87
N VAL A 246 9.02 -1.67 -14.61
CA VAL A 246 8.62 -0.31 -14.23
C VAL A 246 9.24 0.01 -12.87
N HIS A 247 10.10 1.02 -12.81
CA HIS A 247 10.72 1.49 -11.58
C HIS A 247 9.73 2.34 -10.76
N GLU A 248 9.13 3.37 -11.35
CA GLU A 248 8.14 4.24 -10.68
C GLU A 248 6.98 4.53 -11.62
N MET A 249 5.82 4.85 -11.04
CA MET A 249 4.64 5.39 -11.74
C MET A 249 4.19 6.63 -10.99
N ARG A 250 4.34 7.80 -11.61
CA ARG A 250 4.02 9.11 -11.02
C ARG A 250 2.83 9.73 -11.71
N VAL A 251 1.92 10.35 -10.96
CA VAL A 251 0.82 11.12 -11.55
C VAL A 251 1.34 12.42 -12.18
N LYS A 252 0.75 12.80 -13.30
CA LYS A 252 0.89 14.09 -13.99
C LYS A 252 -0.47 14.78 -14.07
N PRO A 253 -0.55 16.08 -14.38
CA PRO A 253 -1.82 16.79 -14.50
C PRO A 253 -2.81 16.12 -15.46
N ASP A 254 -2.30 15.49 -16.52
CA ASP A 254 -3.06 14.89 -17.63
C ASP A 254 -2.75 13.40 -17.83
N GLY A 255 -2.13 12.72 -16.85
CA GLY A 255 -1.87 11.28 -16.96
C GLY A 255 -0.81 10.77 -16.00
N PHE A 256 0.14 9.97 -16.51
CA PHE A 256 1.19 9.34 -15.70
C PHE A 256 2.56 9.39 -16.38
N GLU A 257 3.62 9.44 -15.57
CA GLU A 257 4.99 9.17 -16.00
C GLU A 257 5.44 7.84 -15.41
N LEU A 258 5.90 6.94 -16.28
CA LEU A 258 6.57 5.71 -15.87
C LEU A 258 8.08 5.86 -16.06
N THR A 259 8.86 5.33 -15.13
CA THR A 259 10.31 5.13 -15.30
C THR A 259 10.63 3.64 -15.32
N PHE A 260 11.77 3.25 -15.90
CA PHE A 260 12.15 1.84 -16.06
C PHE A 260 13.54 1.54 -15.52
N THR A 261 13.71 0.35 -14.93
CA THR A 261 15.00 -0.12 -14.39
C THR A 261 16.05 -0.34 -15.49
N GLN A 262 15.61 -0.69 -16.72
CA GLN A 262 16.45 -0.82 -17.91
C GLN A 262 15.88 0.01 -19.06
N THR A 263 16.68 0.23 -20.10
CA THR A 263 16.22 0.98 -21.29
C THR A 263 15.21 0.14 -22.08
N ALA A 264 14.01 0.66 -22.24
CA ALA A 264 12.96 0.10 -23.08
C ALA A 264 13.12 0.51 -24.55
N ASP A 265 12.51 -0.25 -25.45
CA ASP A 265 12.43 0.07 -26.86
C ASP A 265 11.44 1.22 -27.10
N GLU A 266 11.93 2.31 -27.71
CA GLU A 266 11.16 3.54 -27.90
C GLU A 266 9.92 3.34 -28.78
N LYS A 267 9.94 2.38 -29.72
CA LYS A 267 8.76 2.09 -30.55
C LYS A 267 7.67 1.44 -29.71
N THR A 268 8.01 0.45 -28.89
CA THR A 268 7.02 -0.17 -27.99
C THR A 268 6.51 0.80 -26.94
N LEU A 269 7.37 1.72 -26.44
CA LEU A 269 6.95 2.77 -25.53
C LEU A 269 5.96 3.76 -26.17
N ALA A 270 6.17 4.13 -27.44
CA ALA A 270 5.30 5.07 -28.16
C ALA A 270 3.99 4.43 -28.67
N ASP A 271 3.95 3.11 -28.78
CA ASP A 271 2.78 2.38 -29.24
C ASP A 271 1.71 2.32 -28.14
N ILE A 272 0.61 3.03 -28.34
CA ILE A 272 -0.53 3.07 -27.42
C ILE A 272 -1.13 1.68 -27.21
N SER A 273 -1.06 0.79 -28.21
CA SER A 273 -1.57 -0.59 -28.08
C SER A 273 -0.75 -1.45 -27.12
N SER A 274 0.43 -0.98 -26.69
CA SER A 274 1.21 -1.61 -25.63
C SER A 274 0.57 -1.49 -24.25
N TYR A 275 -0.47 -0.66 -24.11
CA TYR A 275 -1.06 -0.31 -22.83
C TYR A 275 -2.58 -0.53 -22.81
N THR A 276 -3.10 -0.94 -21.66
CA THR A 276 -4.53 -0.82 -21.35
C THR A 276 -4.72 -0.32 -19.92
N MET A 277 -5.79 0.43 -19.69
CA MET A 277 -6.12 0.95 -18.36
C MET A 277 -7.58 0.72 -18.03
N GLU A 278 -7.83 0.23 -16.82
CA GLU A 278 -9.13 0.19 -16.18
C GLU A 278 -9.03 0.99 -14.88
N SER A 279 -10.14 1.59 -14.43
CA SER A 279 -10.20 2.17 -13.10
C SER A 279 -11.43 1.71 -12.34
N TYR A 280 -11.32 1.64 -11.02
CA TYR A 280 -12.42 1.23 -10.14
C TYR A 280 -12.17 1.71 -8.71
N THR A 281 -13.21 1.72 -7.90
CA THR A 281 -13.10 1.92 -6.45
C THR A 281 -13.85 0.84 -5.69
N TYR A 282 -13.98 1.03 -4.37
CA TYR A 282 -14.63 0.11 -3.46
C TYR A 282 -15.66 0.87 -2.62
N ILE A 283 -16.77 0.21 -2.30
CA ILE A 283 -17.78 0.74 -1.40
C ILE A 283 -17.15 0.91 -0.01
N TYR A 284 -17.25 2.11 0.53
CA TYR A 284 -16.88 2.41 1.90
C TYR A 284 -18.12 2.22 2.80
N GLN A 285 -18.13 1.14 3.58
CA GLN A 285 -19.34 0.67 4.24
C GLN A 285 -19.06 -0.13 5.51
N LYS A 286 -20.09 -0.24 6.36
CA LYS A 286 -20.07 -1.11 7.54
C LYS A 286 -20.02 -2.60 7.20
N GLY A 287 -20.41 -3.00 5.99
CA GLY A 287 -20.37 -4.39 5.52
C GLY A 287 -18.94 -4.92 5.39
N TYR A 288 -18.79 -6.24 5.38
CA TYR A 288 -17.47 -6.86 5.25
C TYR A 288 -16.96 -6.77 3.81
N GLY A 289 -15.90 -5.99 3.61
CA GLY A 289 -15.26 -5.83 2.31
C GLY A 289 -16.17 -5.15 1.29
N SER A 290 -15.75 -5.21 0.03
CA SER A 290 -16.50 -4.66 -1.10
C SER A 290 -16.10 -5.37 -2.39
N PRO A 291 -17.03 -5.54 -3.34
CA PRO A 291 -16.66 -5.74 -4.73
C PRO A 291 -15.95 -4.49 -5.29
N GLN A 292 -15.34 -4.63 -6.46
CA GLN A 292 -15.02 -3.47 -7.29
C GLN A 292 -16.34 -2.81 -7.74
N VAL A 293 -16.36 -1.48 -7.77
CA VAL A 293 -17.51 -0.68 -8.21
C VAL A 293 -17.02 0.56 -8.93
N ASP A 294 -17.95 1.23 -9.62
CA ASP A 294 -17.72 2.48 -10.35
C ASP A 294 -16.61 2.31 -11.40
N GLU A 295 -16.63 1.17 -12.11
CA GLU A 295 -15.64 0.85 -13.13
C GLU A 295 -15.68 1.87 -14.28
N THR A 296 -14.51 2.32 -14.70
CA THR A 296 -14.31 3.13 -15.91
C THR A 296 -13.15 2.60 -16.74
N ILE A 297 -13.06 3.02 -18.00
CA ILE A 297 -11.97 2.68 -18.91
C ILE A 297 -11.28 3.99 -19.33
N PRO A 298 -10.30 4.49 -18.56
CA PRO A 298 -9.51 5.64 -18.98
C PRO A 298 -8.78 5.35 -20.30
N VAL A 299 -8.73 6.35 -21.18
CA VAL A 299 -8.16 6.19 -22.52
C VAL A 299 -6.75 6.77 -22.54
N ILE A 300 -5.77 5.94 -22.87
CA ILE A 300 -4.40 6.41 -23.11
C ILE A 300 -4.37 6.97 -24.52
N SER A 301 -4.43 8.30 -24.65
CA SER A 301 -4.50 8.97 -25.96
C SER A 301 -3.13 9.31 -26.53
N LYS A 302 -2.08 9.27 -25.70
CA LYS A 302 -0.71 9.54 -26.12
C LYS A 302 0.30 8.82 -25.23
N ALA A 303 1.35 8.28 -25.84
CA ALA A 303 2.53 7.77 -25.14
C ALA A 303 3.79 8.41 -25.72
N ILE A 304 4.53 9.16 -24.90
CA ILE A 304 5.72 9.91 -25.30
C ILE A 304 6.93 9.32 -24.58
N PRO A 305 7.78 8.54 -25.28
CA PRO A 305 9.03 8.06 -24.70
C PRO A 305 9.90 9.23 -24.26
N GLY A 306 10.44 9.15 -23.05
CA GLY A 306 11.48 10.05 -22.58
C GLY A 306 12.83 9.75 -23.25
N LYS A 307 13.80 10.64 -23.03
CA LYS A 307 15.16 10.45 -23.56
C LYS A 307 15.74 9.12 -23.09
N ASN A 308 16.43 8.42 -23.99
CA ASN A 308 17.17 7.19 -23.71
C ASN A 308 16.30 5.98 -23.30
N GLY A 309 14.99 6.00 -23.60
CA GLY A 309 14.06 4.89 -23.31
C GLY A 309 13.95 4.52 -21.83
N LYS A 310 14.23 5.47 -20.93
CA LYS A 310 14.18 5.26 -19.47
C LYS A 310 12.89 5.73 -18.82
N SER A 311 12.03 6.39 -19.58
CA SER A 311 10.70 6.79 -19.13
C SER A 311 9.72 6.87 -20.30
N VAL A 312 8.44 6.95 -19.98
CA VAL A 312 7.36 7.31 -20.89
C VAL A 312 6.34 8.18 -20.15
N ILE A 313 5.86 9.23 -20.81
CA ILE A 313 4.73 10.02 -20.35
C ILE A 313 3.49 9.54 -21.10
N LEU A 314 2.50 9.09 -20.35
CA LEU A 314 1.19 8.69 -20.84
C LEU A 314 0.21 9.84 -20.58
N THR A 315 -0.42 10.36 -21.63
CA THR A 315 -1.62 11.20 -21.48
C THR A 315 -2.82 10.28 -21.35
N VAL A 316 -3.61 10.48 -20.29
CA VAL A 316 -4.74 9.61 -19.92
C VAL A 316 -5.99 10.45 -19.74
N ASP A 317 -6.93 10.26 -20.66
CA ASP A 317 -8.25 10.87 -20.59
C ASP A 317 -9.16 10.04 -19.66
N GLY A 318 -9.82 10.70 -18.71
CA GLY A 318 -10.76 10.05 -17.79
C GLY A 318 -10.14 9.47 -16.51
N MET A 319 -9.02 10.02 -16.01
CA MET A 319 -8.54 9.71 -14.66
C MET A 319 -9.57 10.08 -13.58
N VAL A 320 -9.75 9.21 -12.57
CA VAL A 320 -10.79 9.38 -11.54
C VAL A 320 -10.19 9.42 -10.14
N LYS A 321 -10.29 10.56 -9.45
CA LYS A 321 -9.87 10.65 -8.04
C LYS A 321 -10.64 9.65 -7.17
N GLY A 322 -9.95 8.98 -6.26
CA GLY A 322 -10.48 7.93 -5.39
C GLY A 322 -10.45 6.52 -5.99
N ASN A 323 -10.02 6.37 -7.24
CA ASN A 323 -9.97 5.08 -7.92
C ASN A 323 -8.54 4.51 -7.95
N VAL A 324 -8.49 3.17 -7.97
CA VAL A 324 -7.32 2.43 -8.45
C VAL A 324 -7.34 2.46 -9.97
N HIS A 325 -6.21 2.84 -10.57
CA HIS A 325 -5.95 2.76 -12.00
C HIS A 325 -5.03 1.56 -12.24
N GLU A 326 -5.60 0.52 -12.83
CA GLU A 326 -4.91 -0.71 -13.19
C GLU A 326 -4.35 -0.55 -14.61
N LEU A 327 -3.04 -0.32 -14.68
CA LEU A 327 -2.32 -0.17 -15.94
C LEU A 327 -1.62 -1.49 -16.30
N LYS A 328 -2.02 -2.08 -17.43
CA LYS A 328 -1.34 -3.23 -18.04
C LYS A 328 -0.46 -2.77 -19.19
N MET A 329 0.70 -3.39 -19.36
CA MET A 329 1.78 -2.98 -20.27
C MET A 329 2.36 -4.16 -21.08
N PRO A 330 1.55 -5.07 -21.66
CA PRO A 330 2.05 -6.31 -22.26
C PRO A 330 2.91 -6.10 -23.51
N GLY A 331 2.80 -4.94 -24.17
CA GLY A 331 3.54 -4.63 -25.40
C GLY A 331 4.97 -4.12 -25.17
N ILE A 332 5.33 -3.74 -23.94
CA ILE A 332 6.63 -3.11 -23.67
C ILE A 332 7.77 -4.11 -23.79
N ARG A 333 8.83 -3.72 -24.53
CA ARG A 333 10.03 -4.52 -24.73
C ARG A 333 11.29 -3.76 -24.31
N ARG A 334 12.30 -4.51 -23.89
CA ARG A 334 13.63 -3.98 -23.62
C ARG A 334 14.31 -3.61 -24.95
N LYS A 335 15.12 -2.54 -24.94
CA LYS A 335 15.85 -2.12 -26.14
C LYS A 335 16.81 -3.22 -26.63
N GLY A 336 16.70 -3.55 -27.91
CA GLY A 336 17.62 -4.45 -28.62
C GLY A 336 17.40 -5.94 -28.39
N VAL A 337 16.42 -6.35 -27.58
CA VAL A 337 16.09 -7.77 -27.32
C VAL A 337 14.58 -7.93 -27.13
N ASP A 338 14.00 -9.03 -27.61
CA ASP A 338 12.59 -9.35 -27.37
C ASP A 338 12.39 -9.88 -25.94
N GLN A 339 12.56 -8.99 -24.96
CA GLN A 339 12.37 -9.27 -23.54
C GLN A 339 11.23 -8.39 -23.01
N PRO A 340 10.10 -8.97 -22.54
CA PRO A 340 9.03 -8.21 -21.92
C PRO A 340 9.41 -7.71 -20.52
N LEU A 341 8.59 -6.82 -19.96
CA LEU A 341 8.64 -6.52 -18.53
C LEU A 341 8.51 -7.82 -17.72
N LEU A 342 9.26 -7.93 -16.62
CA LEU A 342 9.12 -9.07 -15.71
C LEU A 342 7.72 -9.08 -15.06
N HIS A 343 7.22 -7.88 -14.74
CA HIS A 343 5.87 -7.63 -14.27
C HIS A 343 5.27 -6.50 -15.09
N ASP A 344 4.20 -6.78 -15.82
CA ASP A 344 3.59 -5.88 -16.80
C ASP A 344 2.31 -5.21 -16.29
N VAL A 345 2.11 -5.15 -14.97
CA VAL A 345 0.94 -4.53 -14.35
C VAL A 345 1.32 -3.65 -13.16
N ALA A 346 0.66 -2.50 -13.06
CA ALA A 346 0.73 -1.58 -11.95
C ALA A 346 -0.69 -1.21 -11.48
N TYR A 347 -0.88 -1.07 -10.16
CA TYR A 347 -2.16 -0.64 -9.59
C TYR A 347 -1.95 0.65 -8.82
N TYR A 348 -2.25 1.79 -9.45
CA TYR A 348 -2.02 3.12 -8.88
C TYR A 348 -3.29 3.64 -8.19
N THR A 349 -3.23 3.99 -6.90
CA THR A 349 -4.37 4.63 -6.21
C THR A 349 -4.27 6.14 -6.37
N LEU A 350 -5.23 6.77 -7.04
CA LEU A 350 -5.19 8.20 -7.35
C LEU A 350 -6.00 9.02 -6.34
N ASN A 351 -5.34 9.64 -5.36
CA ASN A 351 -6.01 10.47 -4.36
C ASN A 351 -6.03 11.96 -4.70
N GLU A 352 -5.02 12.46 -5.40
CA GLU A 352 -4.83 13.86 -5.77
C GLU A 352 -4.15 13.97 -7.15
N ILE A 353 -4.48 15.03 -7.88
CA ILE A 353 -3.87 15.37 -9.17
C ILE A 353 -3.05 16.65 -8.98
N PRO A 354 -1.77 16.68 -9.41
CA PRO A 354 -0.94 17.87 -9.29
C PRO A 354 -1.46 18.98 -10.22
N LYS A 355 -1.22 20.24 -9.85
CA LYS A 355 -1.55 21.38 -10.73
C LYS A 355 -0.72 21.30 -12.01
N ALA A 356 -1.30 21.75 -13.13
CA ALA A 356 -0.51 22.07 -14.31
C ALA A 356 0.49 23.18 -13.94
N ASN A 357 1.77 22.94 -14.27
CA ASN A 357 2.82 23.94 -14.11
C ASN A 357 2.72 25.01 -15.19
#